data_AF-A0ABD5NQX0-F1
#
_entry.id   AF-A0ABD5NQX0-F1
#
_cell.length_a   1.000
_cell.length_b   1.000
_cell.length_c   1.000
_cell.angle_alpha   90.00
_cell.angle_beta   90.00
_cell.angle_gamma   90.00
#
_symmetry.space_group_name_H-M   'P 1'
#
loop_
_entity.id
_entity.type
_entity.pdbx_description
1 polymer ?
#
loop_
_entity_poly.entity_id
_entity_poly.type
_entity_poly.pdbx_seq_one_letter_code
_entity_poly.pdbx_strand_id
1 'polypeptide(L)'
;MATDRTDTVLWILLGIGVVGTLFTHGRYLPRYGLEITLEAVPIVVTAWLSVALLFYALGRLFADPPELPSMRGGDVGVALIVLSLLLAGGLSNYGFVPRAVPWLYVALAIALYAGLALVGWSLGQRTRAVNRLVEDL
;
A
#
# COMPACT_ATOMS: atom_id res chain seq x y z
N MET A 1 -28.19 -2.50 -12.24
CA MET A 1 -27.06 -2.41 -13.22
C MET A 1 -25.86 -1.61 -12.69
N ALA A 2 -26.02 -0.53 -11.90
CA ALA A 2 -24.90 0.24 -11.35
C ALA A 2 -24.12 -0.48 -10.22
N THR A 3 -24.83 -1.18 -9.33
CA THR A 3 -24.28 -2.00 -8.23
C THR A 3 -23.38 -3.12 -8.77
N ASP A 4 -23.88 -3.86 -9.75
CA ASP A 4 -23.18 -4.98 -10.41
C ASP A 4 -21.83 -4.59 -11.04
N ARG A 5 -21.78 -3.40 -11.66
CA ARG A 5 -20.54 -2.84 -12.23
C ARG A 5 -19.54 -2.42 -11.15
N THR A 6 -20.04 -1.87 -10.05
CA THR A 6 -19.22 -1.36 -8.94
C THR A 6 -18.55 -2.50 -8.17
N ASP A 7 -19.28 -3.61 -8.00
CA ASP A 7 -18.78 -4.84 -7.41
C ASP A 7 -17.76 -5.51 -8.33
N THR A 8 -18.01 -5.54 -9.65
CA THR A 8 -17.07 -6.08 -10.63
C THR A 8 -15.73 -5.33 -10.62
N VAL A 9 -15.74 -3.99 -10.59
CA VAL A 9 -14.51 -3.18 -10.51
C VAL A 9 -13.76 -3.47 -9.21
N LEU A 10 -14.45 -3.63 -8.09
CA LEU A 10 -13.82 -3.95 -6.81
C LEU A 10 -13.10 -5.30 -6.83
N TRP A 11 -13.73 -6.34 -7.38
CA TRP A 11 -13.10 -7.64 -7.52
C TRP A 11 -11.89 -7.62 -8.46
N ILE A 12 -11.95 -6.83 -9.53
CA ILE A 12 -10.79 -6.61 -10.42
C ILE A 12 -9.64 -5.95 -9.65
N LEU A 13 -9.92 -4.88 -8.89
CA LEU A 13 -8.90 -4.19 -8.09
C LEU A 13 -8.29 -5.12 -7.03
N LEU A 14 -9.11 -5.93 -6.36
CA LEU A 14 -8.63 -6.95 -5.43
C LEU A 14 -7.72 -7.96 -6.15
N GLY A 15 -8.15 -8.48 -7.29
CA GLY A 15 -7.38 -9.42 -8.10
C GLY A 15 -6.03 -8.84 -8.52
N ILE A 16 -6.01 -7.60 -9.02
CA ILE A 16 -4.78 -6.87 -9.38
C ILE A 16 -3.89 -6.69 -8.16
N GLY A 17 -4.44 -6.27 -7.02
CA GLY A 17 -3.69 -6.09 -5.78
C GLY A 17 -3.04 -7.40 -5.31
N VAL A 18 -3.81 -8.49 -5.24
CA VAL A 18 -3.31 -9.81 -4.84
C VAL A 18 -2.25 -10.33 -5.80
N VAL A 19 -2.53 -10.35 -7.10
CA VAL A 19 -1.60 -10.87 -8.11
C VAL A 19 -0.34 -10.01 -8.14
N GLY A 20 -0.48 -8.69 -8.13
CA GLY A 20 0.64 -7.75 -8.11
C GLY A 20 1.53 -7.95 -6.88
N THR A 21 0.95 -8.06 -5.68
CA THR A 21 1.70 -8.30 -4.44
C THR A 21 2.40 -9.66 -4.47
N LEU A 22 1.70 -10.74 -4.85
CA LEU A 22 2.29 -12.08 -4.93
C LEU A 22 3.41 -12.16 -5.96
N PHE A 23 3.23 -11.56 -7.14
CA PHE A 23 4.23 -11.62 -8.19
C PHE A 23 5.47 -10.78 -7.83
N THR A 24 5.27 -9.58 -7.28
CA THR A 24 6.38 -8.72 -6.85
C THR A 24 7.20 -9.34 -5.72
N HIS A 25 6.54 -9.90 -4.69
CA HIS A 25 7.25 -10.43 -3.52
C HIS A 25 7.69 -11.89 -3.68
N GLY A 26 6.94 -12.70 -4.42
CA GLY A 26 7.23 -14.11 -4.64
C GLY A 26 8.16 -14.38 -5.83
N ARG A 27 8.10 -13.55 -6.89
CA ARG A 27 8.90 -13.77 -8.10
C ARG A 27 10.01 -12.76 -8.29
N TYR A 28 9.72 -11.47 -8.12
CA TYR A 28 10.68 -10.42 -8.45
C TYR A 28 11.65 -10.12 -7.31
N LEU A 29 11.18 -10.00 -6.07
CA LEU A 29 12.04 -9.75 -4.92
C LEU A 29 13.13 -10.82 -4.77
N PRO A 30 12.87 -12.14 -4.90
CA PRO A 30 13.92 -13.15 -4.83
C PRO A 30 14.85 -13.16 -6.04
N ARG A 31 14.38 -12.72 -7.21
CA ARG A 31 15.15 -12.74 -8.46
C ARG A 31 16.17 -11.60 -8.53
N TYR A 32 15.75 -10.40 -8.13
CA TYR A 32 16.57 -9.20 -8.22
C TYR A 32 17.32 -8.90 -6.92
N GLY A 33 16.94 -9.54 -5.81
CA GLY A 33 17.60 -9.39 -4.52
C GLY A 33 17.59 -7.93 -4.03
N LEU A 34 18.74 -7.46 -3.53
CA LEU A 34 18.95 -6.08 -3.08
C LEU A 34 19.71 -5.23 -4.12
N GLU A 35 19.80 -5.69 -5.36
CA GLU A 35 20.51 -4.96 -6.41
C GLU A 35 19.66 -3.78 -6.90
N ILE A 36 20.21 -2.57 -6.78
CA ILE A 36 19.55 -1.35 -7.24
C ILE A 36 19.93 -1.15 -8.70
N THR A 37 19.14 -1.75 -9.59
CA THR A 37 19.20 -1.47 -11.03
C THR A 37 18.08 -0.50 -11.41
N LEU A 38 18.23 0.24 -12.52
CA LEU A 38 17.15 1.08 -13.05
C LEU A 38 15.89 0.25 -13.37
N GLU A 39 16.06 -1.03 -13.70
CA GLU A 39 14.98 -2.00 -13.93
C GLU A 39 14.22 -2.36 -12.65
N ALA A 40 14.82 -2.19 -11.47
CA ALA A 40 14.18 -2.47 -10.19
C ALA A 40 13.15 -1.40 -9.77
N VAL A 41 13.28 -0.17 -10.27
CA VAL A 41 12.37 0.95 -9.96
C VAL A 41 10.90 0.62 -10.29
N PRO A 42 10.53 0.21 -11.53
CA PRO A 42 9.14 -0.12 -11.84
C PRO A 42 8.62 -1.30 -11.01
N ILE A 43 9.49 -2.25 -10.62
CA ILE A 43 9.11 -3.39 -9.78
C ILE A 43 8.73 -2.92 -8.38
N VAL A 44 9.55 -2.04 -7.78
CA VAL A 44 9.29 -1.46 -6.45
C VAL A 44 8.01 -0.64 -6.45
N VAL A 45 7.82 0.23 -7.45
CA VAL A 45 6.60 1.03 -7.59
C VAL A 45 5.38 0.13 -7.74
N THR A 46 5.48 -0.92 -8.55
CA THR A 46 4.39 -1.90 -8.71
C THR A 46 4.08 -2.61 -7.40
N ALA A 47 5.09 -2.98 -6.61
CA ALA A 47 4.91 -3.61 -5.30
C ALA A 47 4.14 -2.70 -4.33
N TRP A 48 4.51 -1.41 -4.28
CA TRP A 48 3.86 -0.42 -3.42
C TRP A 48 2.40 -0.19 -3.83
N LEU A 49 2.16 0.00 -5.14
CA LEU A 49 0.81 0.18 -5.67
C LEU A 49 -0.07 -1.05 -5.42
N SER A 50 0.48 -2.25 -5.61
CA SER A 50 -0.26 -3.50 -5.39
C SER A 50 -0.68 -3.65 -3.93
N VAL A 51 0.20 -3.33 -2.98
CA VAL A 51 -0.13 -3.36 -1.55
C VAL A 51 -1.17 -2.29 -1.20
N ALA A 52 -1.00 -1.05 -1.66
CA ALA A 52 -1.99 0.00 -1.41
C ALA A 52 -3.37 -0.36 -1.98
N LEU A 53 -3.43 -0.93 -3.20
CA LEU A 53 -4.66 -1.40 -3.84
C LEU A 53 -5.29 -2.58 -3.10
N LEU A 54 -4.49 -3.54 -2.65
CA LEU A 54 -4.97 -4.67 -1.85
C LEU A 54 -5.68 -4.16 -0.59
N PHE A 55 -5.03 -3.32 0.20
CA PHE A 55 -5.62 -2.79 1.42
C PHE A 55 -6.78 -1.83 1.16
N TYR A 56 -6.78 -1.10 0.04
CA TYR A 56 -7.95 -0.36 -0.42
C TYR A 56 -9.16 -1.27 -0.68
N ALA A 57 -8.97 -2.35 -1.43
CA ALA A 57 -10.04 -3.30 -1.71
C ALA A 57 -10.54 -3.98 -0.42
N LEU A 58 -9.62 -4.39 0.47
CA LEU A 58 -9.98 -4.96 1.78
C LEU A 58 -10.77 -3.96 2.65
N GLY A 59 -10.33 -2.71 2.72
CA GLY A 59 -11.04 -1.66 3.46
C GLY A 59 -12.44 -1.43 2.91
N ARG A 60 -12.63 -1.56 1.59
CA ARG A 60 -13.95 -1.41 0.95
C ARG A 60 -14.85 -2.64 1.15
N LEU A 61 -14.29 -3.85 1.23
CA LEU A 61 -15.04 -5.11 1.37
C LEU A 61 -15.41 -5.44 2.82
N PHE A 62 -14.53 -5.12 3.77
CA PHE A 62 -14.65 -5.61 5.15
C PHE A 62 -14.94 -4.53 6.19
N ALA A 63 -14.72 -3.25 5.90
CA ALA A 63 -15.06 -2.21 6.87
C ALA A 63 -16.57 -2.00 6.92
N ASP A 64 -17.10 -1.86 8.13
CA ASP A 64 -18.51 -1.54 8.36
C ASP A 64 -18.64 -0.20 9.10
N PRO A 65 -18.31 0.93 8.44
CA PRO A 65 -18.34 2.22 9.10
C PRO A 65 -19.81 2.68 9.31
N PRO A 66 -20.21 3.04 10.54
CA PRO A 66 -21.56 3.54 10.83
C PRO A 66 -21.78 4.99 10.38
N GLU A 67 -20.69 5.77 10.23
CA GLU A 67 -20.66 7.15 9.76
C GLU A 67 -19.45 7.36 8.84
N LEU A 68 -19.25 8.57 8.30
CA LEU A 68 -18.06 8.89 7.51
C LEU A 68 -16.78 8.73 8.37
N PRO A 69 -15.91 7.74 8.08
CA PRO A 69 -14.80 7.43 8.97
C PRO A 69 -13.70 8.51 8.94
N SER A 70 -13.03 8.66 10.08
CA SER A 70 -11.89 9.56 10.24
C SER A 70 -10.70 9.17 9.35
N MET A 71 -9.94 10.17 8.85
CA MET A 71 -8.72 9.95 8.05
C MET A 71 -7.44 9.78 8.85
N ARG A 72 -7.53 9.78 10.19
CA ARG A 72 -6.34 9.72 11.06
C ARG A 72 -5.43 8.52 10.77
N GLY A 73 -6.00 7.36 10.42
CA GLY A 73 -5.22 6.19 10.00
C GLY A 73 -4.42 6.45 8.72
N GLY A 74 -5.05 7.07 7.72
CA GLY A 74 -4.39 7.49 6.49
C GLY A 74 -3.31 8.54 6.73
N ASP A 75 -3.56 9.53 7.59
CA ASP A 75 -2.58 10.57 7.95
C ASP A 75 -1.33 9.96 8.61
N VAL A 76 -1.53 9.02 9.54
CA VAL A 76 -0.44 8.23 10.15
C VAL A 76 0.30 7.42 9.08
N GLY A 77 -0.44 6.82 8.15
CA GLY A 77 0.15 6.06 7.05
C GLY A 77 1.05 6.91 6.15
N VAL A 78 0.60 8.12 5.78
CA VAL A 78 1.39 9.10 5.02
C VAL A 78 2.65 9.50 5.80
N ALA A 79 2.51 9.80 7.10
CA ALA A 79 3.64 10.15 7.94
C ALA A 79 4.68 9.01 8.00
N LEU A 80 4.24 7.75 8.12
CA LEU A 80 5.13 6.58 8.10
C LEU A 80 5.87 6.44 6.76
N ILE A 81 5.18 6.61 5.63
CA ILE A 81 5.80 6.55 4.30
C ILE A 81 6.88 7.63 4.18
N VAL A 82 6.52 8.89 4.45
CA VAL A 82 7.44 10.03 4.31
C VAL A 82 8.63 9.89 5.24
N LEU A 83 8.40 9.59 6.51
CA LEU A 83 9.47 9.42 7.49
C LEU A 83 10.40 8.28 7.10
N SER A 84 9.86 7.14 6.65
CA SER A 84 10.67 5.99 6.25
C SER A 84 11.56 6.30 5.06
N LEU A 85 11.03 7.01 4.05
CA LEU A 85 11.80 7.43 2.87
C LEU A 85 12.89 8.45 3.23
N LEU A 86 12.56 9.44 4.06
CA LEU A 86 13.54 10.44 4.50
C LEU A 86 14.66 9.81 5.33
N LEU A 87 14.34 8.90 6.25
CA LEU A 87 15.33 8.19 7.04
C LEU A 87 16.18 7.27 6.17
N ALA A 88 15.59 6.54 5.22
CA ALA A 88 16.34 5.67 4.31
C ALA A 88 17.32 6.47 3.43
N GLY A 89 16.86 7.61 2.90
CA GLY A 89 17.68 8.53 2.12
C GLY A 89 18.79 9.17 2.98
N GLY A 90 18.45 9.59 4.20
CA GLY A 90 19.41 10.12 5.16
C GLY A 90 20.50 9.10 5.51
N LEU A 91 20.14 7.89 5.90
CA LEU A 91 21.09 6.80 6.19
C LEU A 91 22.04 6.57 5.02
N SER A 92 21.49 6.47 3.80
CA SER A 92 22.30 6.28 2.59
C SER A 92 23.27 7.44 2.37
N ASN A 93 22.84 8.68 2.61
CA ASN A 93 23.67 9.88 2.45
C ASN A 93 24.83 9.95 3.46
N TYR A 94 24.67 9.34 4.64
CA TYR A 94 25.73 9.22 5.65
C TYR A 94 26.56 7.92 5.52
N GLY A 95 26.40 7.16 4.43
CA GLY A 95 27.19 5.95 4.16
C GLY A 95 26.67 4.67 4.84
N PHE A 96 25.56 4.75 5.57
CA PHE A 96 24.87 3.59 6.12
C PHE A 96 24.05 2.91 5.02
N VAL A 97 24.71 2.17 4.14
CA VAL A 97 24.04 1.47 3.02
C VAL A 97 23.30 0.21 3.48
N PRO A 98 22.30 -0.29 2.72
CA PRO A 98 21.53 -1.49 3.09
C PRO A 98 22.37 -2.73 3.40
N ARG A 99 23.52 -2.88 2.73
CA ARG A 99 24.47 -3.98 3.00
C ARG A 99 25.18 -3.87 4.35
N ALA A 100 25.40 -2.66 4.85
CA ALA A 100 26.10 -2.40 6.10
C ALA A 100 25.16 -2.50 7.32
N VAL A 101 23.93 -2.03 7.19
CA VAL A 101 22.92 -2.00 8.27
C VAL A 101 21.56 -2.54 7.81
N PRO A 102 21.48 -3.81 7.39
CA PRO A 102 20.28 -4.36 6.75
C PRO A 102 19.03 -4.28 7.63
N TRP A 103 19.18 -4.44 8.94
CA TRP A 103 18.07 -4.41 9.90
C TRP A 103 17.37 -3.05 9.96
N LEU A 104 18.09 -1.93 9.80
CA LEU A 104 17.49 -0.59 9.74
C LEU A 104 16.62 -0.45 8.50
N TYR A 105 17.12 -0.88 7.34
CA TYR A 105 16.38 -0.81 6.09
C TYR A 105 15.18 -1.75 6.07
N VAL A 106 15.27 -2.91 6.71
CA VAL A 106 14.12 -3.80 6.91
C VAL A 106 13.07 -3.12 7.80
N ALA A 107 13.46 -2.50 8.91
CA ALA A 107 12.52 -1.78 9.78
C ALA A 107 11.82 -0.63 9.04
N LEU A 108 12.58 0.16 8.26
CA LEU A 108 12.03 1.24 7.44
C LEU A 108 11.11 0.72 6.32
N ALA A 109 11.45 -0.42 5.70
CA ALA A 109 10.59 -1.05 4.70
C ALA A 109 9.27 -1.52 5.33
N ILE A 110 9.32 -2.15 6.51
CA ILE A 110 8.11 -2.57 7.25
C ILE A 110 7.23 -1.35 7.56
N ALA A 111 7.82 -0.27 8.06
CA ALA A 111 7.09 0.97 8.35
C ALA A 111 6.46 1.58 7.09
N LEU A 112 7.17 1.56 5.96
CA LEU A 112 6.66 2.01 4.67
C LEU A 112 5.47 1.16 4.20
N TYR A 113 5.57 -0.17 4.24
CA TYR A 113 4.49 -1.06 3.85
C TYR A 113 3.27 -0.96 4.77
N ALA A 114 3.49 -0.81 6.09
CA ALA A 114 2.43 -0.50 7.04
C ALA A 114 1.75 0.83 6.71
N GLY A 115 2.51 1.85 6.33
CA GLY A 115 1.97 3.13 5.90
C GLY A 115 1.11 3.02 4.64
N LEU A 116 1.56 2.28 3.62
CA LEU A 116 0.78 2.01 2.41
C LEU A 116 -0.52 1.27 2.72
N ALA A 117 -0.45 0.28 3.61
CA ALA A 117 -1.62 -0.48 4.06
C ALA A 117 -2.65 0.43 4.77
N LEU A 118 -2.20 1.31 5.67
CA LEU A 118 -3.07 2.27 6.37
C LEU A 118 -3.73 3.25 5.40
N VAL A 119 -2.97 3.82 4.46
CA VAL A 119 -3.50 4.73 3.44
C VAL A 119 -4.55 4.03 2.59
N GLY A 120 -4.22 2.86 2.04
CA GLY A 120 -5.14 2.06 1.22
C GLY A 120 -6.43 1.75 1.99
N TRP A 121 -6.29 1.19 3.19
CA TRP A 121 -7.40 0.85 4.05
C TRP A 121 -8.32 2.05 4.35
N SER A 122 -7.76 3.17 4.84
CA SER A 122 -8.55 4.36 5.18
C SER A 122 -9.30 4.95 3.98
N LEU A 123 -8.69 4.94 2.79
CA LEU A 123 -9.38 5.31 1.55
C LEU A 123 -10.52 4.35 1.24
N GLY A 124 -10.29 3.04 1.33
CA GLY A 124 -11.31 2.01 1.11
C GLY A 124 -12.51 2.16 2.03
N GLN A 125 -12.28 2.41 3.32
CA GLN A 125 -13.33 2.64 4.31
C GLN A 125 -14.20 3.86 3.95
N ARG A 126 -13.57 4.99 3.60
CA ARG A 126 -14.31 6.20 3.21
C ARG A 126 -15.07 6.02 1.91
N THR A 127 -14.47 5.39 0.90
CA THR A 127 -15.18 5.10 -0.34
C THR A 127 -16.41 4.24 -0.08
N ARG A 128 -16.33 3.24 0.80
CA ARG A 128 -17.49 2.44 1.18
C ARG A 128 -18.57 3.26 1.88
N ALA A 129 -18.19 4.08 2.87
CA ALA A 129 -19.12 4.94 3.59
C ALA A 129 -19.86 5.91 2.66
N VAL A 130 -19.13 6.55 1.73
CA VAL A 130 -19.73 7.46 0.74
C VAL A 130 -20.70 6.73 -0.18
N ASN A 131 -20.34 5.54 -0.69
CA ASN A 131 -21.25 4.80 -1.56
C ASN A 131 -22.55 4.42 -0.84
N ARG A 132 -22.48 3.98 0.43
CA ARG A 132 -23.66 3.69 1.25
C ARG A 132 -24.54 4.93 1.43
N LEU A 133 -23.94 6.06 1.80
CA LEU A 133 -24.65 7.33 1.96
C LEU A 133 -25.37 7.77 0.67
N VAL A 134 -24.83 7.44 -0.50
CA VAL A 134 -25.47 7.74 -1.80
C VAL A 134 -26.57 6.73 -2.12
N GLU A 135 -26.43 5.47 -1.73
CA GLU A 135 -27.44 4.41 -1.92
C GLU A 135 -28.68 4.60 -1.02
N ASP A 136 -28.50 5.24 0.15
CA ASP A 136 -29.57 5.51 1.12
C ASP A 136 -30.40 6.79 0.81
N LEU A 137 -30.01 7.57 -0.21
CA LEU A 137 -30.70 8.80 -0.68
C LEU A 137 -31.67 8.53 -1.83
#